data_AF-A0AAD9JG69-F1
#
_entry.id   AF-A0AAD9JG69-F1
#
_cell.length_a   1.000
_cell.length_b   1.000
_cell.length_c   1.000
_cell.angle_alpha   90.00
_cell.angle_beta   90.00
_cell.angle_gamma   90.00
#
_symmetry.space_group_name_H-M   'P 1'
#
loop_
_entity.id
_entity.type
_entity.pdbx_description
1 polymer ?
#
loop_
_entity_poly.entity_id
_entity_poly.type
_entity_poly.pdbx_seq_one_letter_code
_entity_poly.pdbx_strand_id
1 'polypeptide(L)'
;LSFCYSPDPCKLVSQLDSVDPLLHNIRDFDDVSKMLAAGLLRYLCSDSQTKEMIKVCDGIPVLLSALQNNSVKLLKYVVWCLVQLSEDADLRNIIRRRGGLPLLLGFLG
;
A
#
# COMPACT_ATOMS: atom_id res chain seq x y z
N LEU A 1 -8.12 -14.89 34.84
CA LEU A 1 -8.77 -14.76 33.52
C LEU A 1 -7.73 -14.19 32.56
N SER A 2 -6.91 -15.08 32.01
CA SER A 2 -5.89 -14.76 30.99
C SER A 2 -6.49 -15.05 29.60
N PHE A 3 -5.93 -14.44 28.57
CA PHE A 3 -6.20 -14.63 27.13
C PHE A 3 -7.33 -13.77 26.52
N CYS A 4 -7.04 -12.48 26.33
CA CYS A 4 -7.45 -11.82 25.08
C CYS A 4 -6.20 -11.73 24.20
N TYR A 5 -6.01 -12.78 23.41
CA TYR A 5 -5.15 -12.78 22.23
C TYR A 5 -5.61 -11.57 21.39
N SER A 6 -4.83 -10.49 21.37
CA SER A 6 -5.16 -9.34 20.53
C SER A 6 -5.26 -9.86 19.10
N PRO A 7 -6.43 -9.80 18.44
CA PRO A 7 -6.46 -10.04 17.01
C PRO A 7 -5.54 -8.98 16.42
N ASP A 8 -4.55 -9.39 15.62
CA ASP A 8 -3.69 -8.44 14.91
C ASP A 8 -4.61 -7.37 14.30
N PRO A 9 -4.49 -6.07 14.62
CA PRO A 9 -5.40 -5.06 14.10
C PRO A 9 -5.43 -5.09 12.57
N CYS A 10 -4.34 -5.54 11.94
CA CYS A 10 -4.25 -5.78 10.52
C CYS A 10 -5.25 -6.85 10.01
N LYS A 11 -5.52 -7.93 10.75
CA LYS A 11 -6.50 -8.95 10.33
C LYS A 11 -7.92 -8.43 10.35
N LEU A 12 -8.28 -7.62 11.35
CA LEU A 12 -9.60 -6.98 11.41
C LEU A 12 -9.77 -5.97 10.27
N VAL A 13 -8.73 -5.17 9.97
CA VAL A 13 -8.76 -4.20 8.88
C VAL A 13 -8.82 -4.89 7.50
N SER A 14 -8.18 -6.04 7.34
CA SER A 14 -8.27 -6.85 6.11
C SER A 14 -9.68 -7.39 5.86
N GLN A 15 -10.46 -7.66 6.91
CA GLN A 15 -11.84 -8.15 6.80
C GLN A 15 -12.86 -7.03 6.50
N LEU A 16 -12.49 -5.77 6.73
CA LEU A 16 -13.39 -4.61 6.71
C LEU A 16 -13.31 -3.79 5.42
N ASP A 17 -12.83 -4.35 4.30
CA ASP A 17 -12.76 -3.62 3.02
C ASP A 17 -12.02 -2.26 3.10
N SER A 18 -11.16 -2.12 4.11
CA SER A 18 -10.65 -0.81 4.54
C SER A 18 -9.48 -0.31 3.67
N VAL A 19 -9.21 -0.97 2.54
CA VAL A 19 -8.15 -0.59 1.61
C VAL A 19 -8.49 0.74 0.92
N ASP A 20 -9.75 0.94 0.54
CA ASP A 20 -10.23 2.18 -0.08
C ASP A 20 -10.03 3.42 0.83
N PRO A 21 -10.49 3.43 2.10
CA PRO A 21 -10.24 4.57 2.99
C PRO A 21 -8.75 4.75 3.32
N LEU A 22 -7.95 3.68 3.35
CA LEU A 22 -6.49 3.81 3.51
C LEU A 22 -5.86 4.52 2.30
N LEU A 23 -6.26 4.18 1.08
CA LEU A 23 -5.83 4.85 -0.15
C LEU A 23 -6.29 6.32 -0.16
N HIS A 24 -7.53 6.58 0.25
CA HIS A 24 -8.06 7.93 0.38
C HIS A 24 -7.25 8.77 1.37
N ASN A 25 -6.91 8.18 2.54
CA ASN A 25 -6.06 8.83 3.53
C ASN A 25 -4.65 9.13 2.98
N ILE A 26 -4.07 8.20 2.21
CA ILE A 26 -2.76 8.42 1.58
C ILE A 26 -2.79 9.58 0.58
N ARG A 27 -3.94 9.85 -0.05
CA ARG A 27 -4.10 10.94 -1.02
C ARG A 27 -4.28 12.29 -0.34
N ASP A 28 -5.23 12.41 0.59
CA ASP A 28 -5.76 13.71 1.03
C ASP A 28 -5.24 14.20 2.39
N PHE A 29 -4.62 13.32 3.21
CA PHE A 29 -4.31 13.66 4.61
C PHE A 29 -2.84 14.09 4.84
N ASP A 30 -2.53 14.52 6.06
CA ASP A 30 -1.20 14.87 6.55
C ASP A 30 -0.15 13.75 6.40
N ASP A 31 1.13 14.12 6.33
CA ASP A 31 2.26 13.18 6.20
C ASP A 31 2.26 12.06 7.24
N VAL A 32 1.83 12.33 8.48
CA VAL A 32 1.73 11.31 9.53
C VAL A 32 0.63 10.30 9.22
N SER A 33 -0.54 10.76 8.82
CA SER A 33 -1.69 9.92 8.43
C SER A 33 -1.38 9.10 7.19
N LYS A 34 -0.75 9.72 6.18
CA LYS A 34 -0.29 9.01 4.97
C LYS A 34 0.74 7.94 5.31
N MET A 35 1.66 8.23 6.24
CA MET A 35 2.67 7.26 6.68
C MET A 35 2.03 6.08 7.42
N LEU A 36 1.08 6.33 8.32
CA LEU A 36 0.36 5.28 9.04
C LEU A 36 -0.47 4.43 8.09
N ALA A 37 -1.19 5.07 7.16
CA ALA A 37 -2.00 4.38 6.17
C ALA A 37 -1.15 3.53 5.23
N ALA A 38 -0.04 4.07 4.70
CA ALA A 38 0.91 3.31 3.89
C ALA A 38 1.57 2.16 4.67
N GLY A 39 1.87 2.38 5.95
CA GLY A 39 2.40 1.36 6.84
C GLY A 39 1.42 0.20 7.05
N LEU A 40 0.14 0.49 7.28
CA LEU A 40 -0.91 -0.53 7.39
C LEU A 40 -1.14 -1.25 6.06
N LEU A 41 -1.26 -0.49 4.97
CA LEU A 41 -1.43 -1.04 3.62
C LEU A 41 -0.27 -1.99 3.26
N ARG A 42 0.94 -1.69 3.73
CA ARG A 42 2.11 -2.56 3.57
C ARG A 42 1.91 -3.92 4.22
N TYR A 43 1.45 -3.97 5.47
CA TYR A 43 1.16 -5.24 6.12
C TYR A 43 0.05 -6.00 5.39
N LEU A 44 -1.01 -5.29 5.00
CA LEU A 44 -2.15 -5.85 4.28
C LEU A 44 -1.79 -6.35 2.88
N CYS A 45 -0.86 -5.71 2.16
CA CYS A 45 -0.41 -6.11 0.83
C CYS A 45 0.22 -7.51 0.79
N SER A 46 0.58 -8.08 1.94
CA SER A 46 1.01 -9.48 2.02
C SER A 46 -0.14 -10.46 1.77
N ASP A 47 -1.39 -10.01 1.94
CA ASP A 47 -2.59 -10.81 1.74
C ASP A 47 -3.16 -10.65 0.32
N SER A 48 -3.55 -11.76 -0.31
CA SER A 48 -4.05 -11.77 -1.69
C SER A 48 -5.35 -10.98 -1.86
N GLN A 49 -6.22 -10.95 -0.84
CA GLN A 49 -7.47 -10.20 -0.89
C GLN A 49 -7.19 -8.70 -0.98
N THR A 50 -6.22 -8.21 -0.23
CA THR A 50 -5.79 -6.81 -0.30
C THR A 50 -5.24 -6.46 -1.69
N LYS A 51 -4.44 -7.33 -2.30
CA LYS A 51 -3.90 -7.11 -3.65
C LYS A 51 -5.02 -6.93 -4.67
N GLU A 52 -6.05 -7.77 -4.60
CA GLU A 52 -7.24 -7.66 -5.44
C GLU A 52 -8.02 -6.37 -5.16
N MET A 53 -8.18 -6.01 -3.89
CA MET A 53 -8.86 -4.77 -3.50
C MET A 53 -8.15 -3.52 -4.02
N ILE A 54 -6.81 -3.48 -3.94
CA ILE A 54 -6.00 -2.40 -4.51
C ILE A 54 -6.17 -2.33 -6.03
N LYS A 55 -6.36 -3.48 -6.69
CA LYS A 55 -6.67 -3.54 -8.13
C LYS A 55 -8.02 -2.89 -8.43
N VAL A 56 -9.05 -3.23 -7.64
CA VAL A 56 -10.42 -2.72 -7.80
C VAL A 56 -10.50 -1.23 -7.50
N CYS A 57 -9.84 -0.76 -6.44
CA CYS A 57 -9.83 0.65 -6.03
C CYS A 57 -8.85 1.53 -6.81
N ASP A 58 -8.22 1.03 -7.88
CA ASP A 58 -7.16 1.72 -8.64
C ASP A 58 -6.11 2.35 -7.69
N GLY A 59 -5.66 1.58 -6.70
CA GLY A 59 -4.76 2.08 -5.64
C GLY A 59 -3.32 2.30 -6.10
N ILE A 60 -2.92 1.73 -7.24
CA ILE A 60 -1.58 1.91 -7.82
C ILE A 60 -1.27 3.38 -8.14
N PRO A 61 -2.10 4.14 -8.87
CA PRO A 61 -1.84 5.56 -9.07
C PRO A 61 -1.83 6.37 -7.77
N VAL A 62 -2.60 6.00 -6.75
CA VAL A 62 -2.52 6.65 -5.43
C VAL A 62 -1.14 6.46 -4.82
N LEU A 63 -0.62 5.23 -4.84
CA LEU A 63 0.72 4.90 -4.38
C LEU A 63 1.79 5.64 -5.20
N LEU A 64 1.65 5.71 -6.52
CA LEU A 64 2.57 6.47 -7.38
C LEU A 64 2.54 7.98 -7.09
N SER A 65 1.37 8.56 -6.82
CA SER A 65 1.27 9.95 -6.36
C SER A 65 1.91 10.15 -5.00
N ALA A 66 1.80 9.17 -4.09
CA ALA A 66 2.46 9.21 -2.79
C ALA A 66 4.00 9.15 -2.91
N LEU A 67 4.54 8.55 -3.98
CA LEU A 67 5.99 8.59 -4.27
C LEU A 67 6.50 9.98 -4.65
N GLN A 68 5.64 10.93 -5.00
CA GLN A 68 6.06 12.30 -5.24
C GLN A 68 6.29 13.08 -3.94
N ASN A 69 5.95 12.49 -2.79
CA ASN A 69 6.06 13.13 -1.51
C ASN A 69 7.50 13.06 -0.97
N ASN A 70 7.96 14.07 -0.24
CA ASN A 70 9.37 14.21 0.16
C ASN A 70 9.75 13.39 1.41
N SER A 71 8.86 12.51 1.88
CA SER A 71 9.00 11.77 3.13
C SER A 71 9.60 10.38 2.90
N VAL A 72 10.87 10.21 3.27
CA VAL A 72 11.64 8.95 3.09
C VAL A 72 10.94 7.74 3.71
N LYS A 73 10.28 7.91 4.86
CA LYS A 73 9.55 6.84 5.54
C LYS A 73 8.34 6.38 4.75
N LEU A 74 7.55 7.33 4.25
CA LEU A 74 6.38 7.06 3.43
C LEU A 74 6.79 6.43 2.10
N LEU A 75 7.81 6.99 1.44
CA LEU A 75 8.41 6.44 0.23
C LEU A 75 8.77 4.97 0.41
N LYS A 76 9.47 4.63 1.51
CA LYS A 76 9.85 3.24 1.80
C LYS A 76 8.65 2.30 1.94
N TYR A 77 7.57 2.73 2.60
CA TYR A 77 6.36 1.91 2.71
C TYR A 77 5.65 1.73 1.38
N VAL A 78 5.49 2.82 0.62
CA VAL A 78 4.84 2.83 -0.69
C VAL A 78 5.60 1.98 -1.69
N VAL A 79 6.94 2.10 -1.76
CA VAL A 79 7.80 1.24 -2.58
C VAL A 79 7.59 -0.22 -2.21
N TRP A 80 7.57 -0.54 -0.91
CA TRP A 80 7.40 -1.92 -0.47
C TRP A 80 6.02 -2.48 -0.85
N CYS A 81 4.94 -1.69 -0.73
CA CYS A 81 3.63 -2.07 -1.24
C CYS A 81 3.68 -2.38 -2.75
N LEU A 82 4.28 -1.49 -3.55
CA LEU A 82 4.42 -1.72 -4.99
C LEU A 82 5.22 -2.98 -5.32
N VAL A 83 6.26 -3.30 -4.54
CA VAL A 83 7.02 -4.55 -4.67
C VAL A 83 6.14 -5.76 -4.38
N GLN A 84 5.36 -5.76 -3.30
CA GLN A 84 4.42 -6.85 -2.98
C GLN A 84 3.34 -7.03 -4.05
N LEU A 85 2.82 -5.92 -4.59
CA LEU A 85 1.86 -5.93 -5.67
C LEU A 85 2.48 -6.43 -6.98
N SER A 86 3.77 -6.17 -7.21
CA SER A 86 4.48 -6.61 -8.41
C SER A 86 4.72 -8.13 -8.49
N GLU A 87 4.51 -8.86 -7.39
CA GLU A 87 4.46 -10.33 -7.42
C GLU A 87 3.29 -10.85 -8.25
N ASP A 88 2.18 -10.10 -8.28
CA ASP A 88 1.02 -10.43 -9.08
C ASP A 88 1.21 -9.97 -10.54
N ALA A 89 0.96 -10.88 -11.49
CA ALA A 89 1.26 -10.62 -12.90
C ALA A 89 0.37 -9.51 -13.51
N ASP A 90 -0.86 -9.37 -13.05
CA ASP A 90 -1.77 -8.32 -13.49
C ASP A 90 -1.33 -6.97 -12.94
N LEU A 91 -1.10 -6.89 -11.63
CA LEU A 91 -0.66 -5.66 -10.97
C LEU A 91 0.71 -5.21 -11.49
N ARG A 92 1.64 -6.13 -11.73
CA ARG A 92 2.92 -5.84 -12.39
C ARG A 92 2.73 -5.16 -13.74
N ASN A 93 1.75 -5.59 -14.53
CA ASN A 93 1.44 -4.95 -15.80
C ASN A 93 0.88 -3.52 -15.61
N ILE A 94 0.06 -3.30 -14.59
CA ILE A 94 -0.48 -1.97 -14.25
C ILE A 94 0.66 -1.05 -13.79
N ILE A 95 1.52 -1.50 -12.88
CA ILE A 95 2.71 -0.76 -12.40
C ILE A 95 3.58 -0.38 -13.60
N ARG A 96 3.87 -1.33 -14.49
CA ARG A 96 4.63 -1.07 -15.72
C ARG A 96 3.97 -0.01 -16.60
N ARG A 97 2.67 -0.13 -16.87
CA ARG A 97 1.92 0.82 -17.72
C ARG A 97 1.86 2.22 -17.12
N ARG A 98 1.79 2.34 -15.80
CA ARG A 98 1.74 3.63 -15.09
C ARG A 98 3.13 4.22 -14.78
N GLY A 99 4.21 3.62 -15.28
CA GLY A 99 5.57 4.15 -15.08
C GLY A 99 6.15 3.89 -13.68
N GLY A 100 5.68 2.87 -12.96
CA GLY A 100 6.23 2.49 -11.67
C GLY A 100 7.60 1.80 -11.73
N LEU A 101 7.94 1.19 -12.87
CA LEU A 101 9.26 0.56 -13.09
C LEU A 101 10.44 1.55 -12.94
N PRO A 102 10.47 2.72 -13.61
CA PRO A 102 11.55 3.68 -13.42
C PRO A 102 11.62 4.22 -11.99
N LEU A 103 10.48 4.34 -11.29
CA LEU A 103 10.44 4.74 -9.87
C LEU A 103 11.05 3.69 -8.95
N LEU A 104 10.77 2.39 -9.18
CA LEU A 104 11.37 1.29 -8.41
C LEU A 104 12.88 1.18 -8.67
N LEU A 105 13.30 1.33 -9.93
CA LEU A 105 14.71 1.34 -10.30
C LEU A 105 15.48 2.52 -9.69
N GLY A 106 14.86 3.71 -9.63
CA GLY A 106 15.45 4.89 -8.99
C GLY A 106 15.65 4.77 -7.48
N PHE A 107 15.01 3.80 -6.81
CA PHE A 107 15.22 3.49 -5.40
C PHE A 107 16.25 2.38 -5.16
N LEU A 108 16.58 1.59 -6.18
CA LEU A 108 17.51 0.46 -6.08
C LEU A 108 18.91 0.80 -6.66
N GLY A 109 19.01 1.86 -7.48
CA GLY A 109 20.27 2.40 -8.00
C GLY A 109 20.80 3.55 -7.15
#